data_AF-F9PAX3-F1
#
_entry.id   AF-F9PAX3-F1
#
_cell.length_a   1.000
_cell.length_b   1.000
_cell.length_c   1.000
_cell.angle_alpha   90.00
_cell.angle_beta   90.00
_cell.angle_gamma   90.00
#
_symmetry.space_group_name_H-M   'P 1'
#
loop_
_entity.id
_entity.type
_entity.pdbx_description
1 polymer ?
#
loop_
_entity_poly.entity_id
_entity_poly.type
_entity_poly.pdbx_seq_one_letter_code
_entity_poly.pdbx_strand_id
1 'polypeptide(L)'
;MDRVKAEGYKAIVLTADATVGGNREVDKRNGFVFPVGMPIVEEYLPDGAGKTMDFVYKSAKQKLSPRDVEFIAAYSGLPVYVKGPQCREDVERSLDAGASGIWVTNHGGRQIDGGPAAFDSLQEVAEAVDKRVPIVFDSGVRRGQHVFKALASGADLVAIGRPVIYGLALGGSIGVRQVFEHINEELRTVMQLSGTQTIEEIKHFKLRHNPYNPTFPVDPRDLKLY
;
A
#
# COMPACT_ATOMS: atom_id res chain seq x y z
N MET A 1 -13.75 -3.73 17.65
CA MET A 1 -14.45 -2.96 16.58
C MET A 1 -15.42 -1.92 17.15
N ASP A 2 -15.96 -2.09 18.35
CA ASP A 2 -16.88 -1.09 18.93
C ASP A 2 -16.25 0.28 19.16
N ARG A 3 -14.98 0.33 19.61
CA ARG A 3 -14.21 1.60 19.68
C ARG A 3 -14.12 2.32 18.33
N VAL A 4 -13.86 1.57 17.25
CA VAL A 4 -13.78 2.09 15.88
C VAL A 4 -15.11 2.72 15.45
N LYS A 5 -16.24 2.10 15.79
CA LYS A 5 -17.58 2.67 15.53
C LYS A 5 -17.82 3.93 16.36
N ALA A 6 -17.54 3.89 17.65
CA ALA A 6 -17.78 4.98 18.58
C ALA A 6 -16.96 6.23 18.24
N GLU A 7 -15.74 6.06 17.76
CA GLU A 7 -14.83 7.14 17.36
C GLU A 7 -15.09 7.66 15.93
N GLY A 8 -16.08 7.13 15.21
CA GLY A 8 -16.56 7.68 13.94
C GLY A 8 -15.72 7.35 12.70
N TYR A 9 -14.87 6.31 12.77
CA TYR A 9 -14.10 5.82 11.62
C TYR A 9 -15.03 5.42 10.46
N LYS A 10 -14.53 5.58 9.22
CA LYS A 10 -15.34 5.41 8.00
C LYS A 10 -15.09 4.12 7.23
N ALA A 11 -14.04 3.39 7.58
CA ALA A 11 -13.69 2.11 6.97
C ALA A 11 -12.80 1.31 7.90
N ILE A 12 -12.71 -0.01 7.67
CA ILE A 12 -11.75 -0.91 8.30
C ILE A 12 -10.78 -1.42 7.24
N VAL A 13 -9.50 -1.50 7.59
CA VAL A 13 -8.47 -2.08 6.71
C VAL A 13 -7.99 -3.38 7.34
N LEU A 14 -8.35 -4.52 6.72
CA LEU A 14 -7.81 -5.83 7.10
C LEU A 14 -6.48 -6.03 6.38
N THR A 15 -5.37 -5.92 7.11
CA THR A 15 -4.03 -6.24 6.58
C THR A 15 -3.81 -7.75 6.63
N ALA A 16 -3.80 -8.40 5.47
CA ALA A 16 -3.73 -9.85 5.34
C ALA A 16 -2.34 -10.38 4.91
N ASP A 17 -1.40 -9.50 4.57
CA ASP A 17 -0.05 -9.85 4.07
C ASP A 17 1.01 -10.02 5.18
N ALA A 18 0.60 -10.00 6.45
CA ALA A 18 1.49 -10.00 7.60
C ALA A 18 1.05 -10.99 8.70
N THR A 19 0.64 -12.20 8.32
CA THR A 19 0.31 -13.29 9.26
C THR A 19 1.53 -13.76 10.07
N VAL A 20 2.74 -13.62 9.51
CA VAL A 20 4.03 -13.83 10.18
C VAL A 20 5.01 -12.71 9.80
N GLY A 21 6.11 -12.56 10.55
CA GLY A 21 7.15 -11.58 10.22
C GLY A 21 7.95 -11.95 8.97
N GLY A 22 8.17 -10.99 8.06
CA GLY A 22 9.14 -11.13 6.98
C GLY A 22 10.59 -11.21 7.49
N ASN A 23 11.53 -11.67 6.63
CA ASN A 23 12.95 -11.76 6.98
C ASN A 23 13.63 -10.37 7.01
N ARG A 24 13.46 -9.63 8.10
CA ARG A 24 14.02 -8.29 8.28
C ARG A 24 15.40 -8.37 8.94
N GLU A 25 16.44 -8.55 8.14
CA GLU A 25 17.81 -8.76 8.66
C GLU A 25 18.33 -7.59 9.49
N VAL A 26 17.97 -6.35 9.13
CA VAL A 26 18.38 -5.15 9.89
C VAL A 26 17.84 -5.21 11.32
N ASP A 27 16.57 -5.59 11.49
CA ASP A 27 15.95 -5.71 12.82
C ASP A 27 16.68 -6.79 13.64
N LYS A 28 17.04 -7.93 13.02
CA LYS A 28 17.78 -9.02 13.67
C LYS A 28 19.19 -8.61 14.09
N ARG A 29 19.96 -7.99 13.18
CA ARG A 29 21.35 -7.56 13.44
C ARG A 29 21.42 -6.50 14.53
N ASN A 30 20.42 -5.64 14.63
CA ASN A 30 20.35 -4.58 15.64
C ASN A 30 19.70 -5.03 16.95
N GLY A 31 19.19 -6.26 17.04
CA GLY A 31 18.42 -6.72 18.21
C GLY A 31 17.19 -5.85 18.47
N PHE A 32 16.53 -5.37 17.41
CA PHE A 32 15.42 -4.42 17.54
C PHE A 32 14.24 -5.02 18.30
N VAL A 33 13.78 -4.27 19.30
CA VAL A 33 12.54 -4.51 20.03
C VAL A 33 11.76 -3.20 20.13
N PHE A 34 10.44 -3.29 20.29
CA PHE A 34 9.62 -2.09 20.44
C PHE A 34 9.93 -1.37 21.76
N PRO A 35 10.26 -0.07 21.74
CA PRO A 35 10.57 0.68 22.96
C PRO A 35 9.33 1.13 23.74
N VAL A 36 8.13 1.00 23.16
CA VAL A 36 6.86 1.46 23.73
C VAL A 36 5.79 0.38 23.59
N GLY A 37 4.78 0.42 24.46
CA GLY A 37 3.63 -0.48 24.40
C GLY A 37 2.70 -0.20 23.22
N MET A 38 1.73 -1.11 23.01
CA MET A 38 0.77 -1.06 21.90
C MET A 38 -0.68 -1.04 22.42
N PRO A 39 -1.21 0.12 22.86
CA PRO A 39 -2.45 0.19 23.65
C PRO A 39 -3.73 -0.26 22.89
N ILE A 40 -3.71 -0.29 21.56
CA ILE A 40 -4.87 -0.73 20.77
C ILE A 40 -5.02 -2.26 20.79
N VAL A 41 -3.90 -2.98 20.93
CA VAL A 41 -3.85 -4.45 20.84
C VAL A 41 -3.50 -5.11 22.17
N GLU A 42 -3.40 -4.31 23.23
CA GLU A 42 -2.97 -4.71 24.57
C GLU A 42 -3.81 -5.86 25.15
N GLU A 43 -5.10 -5.92 24.81
CA GLU A 43 -6.02 -6.97 25.26
C GLU A 43 -5.56 -8.39 24.89
N TYR A 44 -4.94 -8.57 23.72
CA TYR A 44 -4.40 -9.87 23.28
C TYR A 44 -2.87 -9.90 23.20
N LEU A 45 -2.21 -8.76 23.45
CA LEU A 45 -0.77 -8.60 23.52
C LEU A 45 -0.42 -7.71 24.73
N PRO A 46 -0.52 -8.25 25.97
CA PRO A 46 -0.09 -7.51 27.14
C PRO A 46 1.42 -7.25 27.06
N ASP A 47 1.86 -6.09 27.53
CA ASP A 47 3.27 -5.68 27.57
C ASP A 47 3.97 -5.73 26.20
N GLY A 48 3.44 -5.01 25.21
CA GLY A 48 4.02 -4.94 23.86
C GLY A 48 5.44 -4.33 23.80
N ALA A 49 5.88 -3.63 24.84
CA ALA A 49 7.24 -3.12 24.96
C ALA A 49 8.25 -4.28 25.12
N GLY A 50 9.43 -4.14 24.52
CA GLY A 50 10.47 -5.17 24.54
C GLY A 50 10.19 -6.38 23.63
N LYS A 51 9.07 -6.40 22.89
CA LYS A 51 8.76 -7.47 21.94
C LYS A 51 9.37 -7.20 20.56
N THR A 52 9.68 -8.26 19.83
CA THR A 52 10.08 -8.17 18.41
C THR A 52 8.83 -8.07 17.53
N MET A 53 8.97 -7.56 16.30
CA MET A 53 7.85 -7.54 15.36
C MET A 53 7.33 -8.95 15.03
N ASP A 54 8.22 -9.94 14.90
CA ASP A 54 7.82 -11.32 14.64
C ASP A 54 6.93 -11.89 15.77
N PHE A 55 7.24 -11.55 17.02
CA PHE A 55 6.39 -11.90 18.16
C PHE A 55 5.00 -11.25 18.04
N VAL A 56 4.95 -9.95 17.74
CA VAL A 56 3.68 -9.22 17.56
C VAL A 56 2.79 -9.86 16.50
N TYR A 57 3.34 -10.21 15.32
CA TYR A 57 2.56 -10.89 14.27
C TYR A 57 2.11 -12.29 14.69
N LYS A 58 2.95 -13.05 15.40
CA LYS A 58 2.60 -14.39 15.90
C LYS A 58 1.53 -14.38 17.00
N SER A 59 1.38 -13.26 17.71
CA SER A 59 0.28 -13.07 18.68
C SER A 59 -1.05 -12.71 18.02
N ALA A 60 -1.04 -12.24 16.77
CA ALA A 60 -2.25 -11.97 16.00
C ALA A 60 -2.84 -13.24 15.39
N LYS A 61 -3.89 -13.12 14.56
CA LYS A 61 -4.49 -14.27 13.87
C LYS A 61 -3.69 -14.67 12.63
N GLN A 62 -3.12 -15.88 12.60
CA GLN A 62 -2.41 -16.39 11.41
C GLN A 62 -3.36 -16.99 10.37
N LYS A 63 -4.35 -17.75 10.82
CA LYS A 63 -5.30 -18.46 9.96
C LYS A 63 -6.42 -17.53 9.52
N LEU A 64 -6.08 -16.52 8.73
CA LEU A 64 -7.05 -15.66 8.07
C LEU A 64 -7.78 -16.43 6.96
N SER A 65 -9.04 -16.06 6.74
CA SER A 65 -9.91 -16.66 5.74
C SER A 65 -10.91 -15.62 5.21
N PRO A 66 -11.57 -15.88 4.06
CA PRO A 66 -12.67 -15.03 3.56
C PRO A 66 -13.73 -14.70 4.63
N ARG A 67 -14.04 -15.64 5.52
CA ARG A 67 -14.98 -15.44 6.64
C ARG A 67 -14.61 -14.30 7.58
N ASP A 68 -13.33 -13.94 7.65
CA ASP A 68 -12.88 -12.80 8.46
C ASP A 68 -13.31 -11.47 7.84
N VAL A 69 -13.31 -11.36 6.51
CA VAL A 69 -13.82 -10.18 5.80
C VAL A 69 -15.34 -10.09 6.02
N GLU A 70 -16.06 -11.19 5.81
CA GLU A 70 -17.51 -11.29 6.04
C GLU A 70 -17.88 -10.88 7.48
N PHE A 71 -17.17 -11.43 8.47
CA PHE A 71 -17.39 -11.12 9.87
C PHE A 71 -17.11 -9.65 10.20
N ILE A 72 -15.98 -9.10 9.73
CA ILE A 72 -15.63 -7.70 9.99
C ILE A 72 -16.66 -6.78 9.34
N ALA A 73 -17.08 -7.05 8.10
CA ALA A 73 -18.08 -6.26 7.40
C ALA A 73 -19.43 -6.29 8.15
N ALA A 74 -19.94 -7.48 8.45
CA ALA A 74 -21.22 -7.67 9.13
C ALA A 74 -21.22 -7.08 10.55
N TYR A 75 -20.17 -7.33 11.32
CA TYR A 75 -20.07 -6.84 12.69
C TYR A 75 -19.87 -5.33 12.72
N SER A 76 -19.00 -4.78 11.87
CA SER A 76 -18.68 -3.35 11.91
C SER A 76 -19.74 -2.47 11.24
N GLY A 77 -20.47 -2.97 10.25
CA GLY A 77 -21.32 -2.15 9.39
C GLY A 77 -20.54 -1.09 8.59
N LEU A 78 -19.21 -1.22 8.50
CA LEU A 78 -18.33 -0.31 7.78
C LEU A 78 -17.74 -0.98 6.53
N PRO A 79 -17.41 -0.20 5.50
CA PRO A 79 -16.62 -0.68 4.36
C PRO A 79 -15.31 -1.34 4.80
N VAL A 80 -15.02 -2.53 4.27
CA VAL A 80 -13.79 -3.29 4.59
C VAL A 80 -12.86 -3.29 3.39
N TYR A 81 -11.65 -2.75 3.57
CA TYR A 81 -10.57 -2.85 2.60
C TYR A 81 -9.69 -4.06 2.94
N VAL A 82 -9.45 -4.92 1.95
CA VAL A 82 -8.45 -5.99 2.09
C VAL A 82 -7.11 -5.47 1.58
N LYS A 83 -6.15 -5.34 2.50
CA LYS A 83 -4.78 -4.86 2.25
C LYS A 83 -3.82 -6.03 2.13
N GLY A 84 -3.16 -6.16 0.98
CA GLY A 84 -2.28 -7.29 0.67
C GLY A 84 -2.39 -7.90 -0.73
N PRO A 85 -3.54 -7.84 -1.44
CA PRO A 85 -3.65 -8.49 -2.75
C PRO A 85 -2.61 -7.99 -3.76
N GLN A 86 -2.00 -8.94 -4.47
CA GLN A 86 -0.99 -8.71 -5.53
C GLN A 86 -1.30 -9.49 -6.82
N CYS A 87 -2.40 -10.24 -6.88
CA CYS A 87 -2.81 -11.03 -8.05
C CYS A 87 -4.33 -11.08 -8.18
N ARG A 88 -4.81 -11.50 -9.34
CA ARG A 88 -6.24 -11.66 -9.64
C ARG A 88 -6.98 -12.57 -8.64
N GLU A 89 -6.40 -13.71 -8.29
CA GLU A 89 -7.09 -14.70 -7.44
C GLU A 89 -7.44 -14.12 -6.07
N ASP A 90 -6.52 -13.39 -5.45
CA ASP A 90 -6.76 -12.76 -4.14
C ASP A 90 -7.76 -11.60 -4.23
N VAL A 91 -7.84 -10.91 -5.38
CA VAL A 91 -8.87 -9.91 -5.63
C VAL A 91 -10.24 -10.57 -5.65
N GLU A 92 -10.46 -11.60 -6.48
CA GLU A 92 -11.76 -12.27 -6.56
C GLU A 92 -12.17 -12.85 -5.21
N ARG A 93 -11.25 -13.53 -4.51
CA ARG A 93 -11.50 -14.06 -3.16
C ARG A 93 -11.88 -12.98 -2.16
N SER A 94 -11.30 -11.78 -2.28
CA SER A 94 -11.62 -10.65 -1.40
C SER A 94 -13.01 -10.08 -1.71
N LEU A 95 -13.34 -9.92 -2.98
CA LEU A 95 -14.63 -9.40 -3.44
C LEU A 95 -15.78 -10.36 -3.13
N ASP A 96 -15.59 -11.66 -3.36
CA ASP A 96 -16.54 -12.72 -3.01
C ASP A 96 -16.86 -12.75 -1.51
N ALA A 97 -15.87 -12.37 -0.68
CA ALA A 97 -16.01 -12.26 0.77
C ALA A 97 -16.68 -10.95 1.24
N GLY A 98 -17.05 -10.06 0.32
CA GLY A 98 -17.71 -8.78 0.61
C GLY A 98 -16.75 -7.61 0.88
N ALA A 99 -15.49 -7.68 0.45
CA ALA A 99 -14.60 -6.53 0.52
C ALA A 99 -15.18 -5.33 -0.25
N SER A 100 -15.17 -4.16 0.38
CA SER A 100 -15.64 -2.90 -0.20
C SER A 100 -14.53 -2.07 -0.83
N GLY A 101 -13.31 -2.61 -0.88
CA GLY A 101 -12.13 -1.97 -1.44
C GLY A 101 -10.92 -2.89 -1.41
N ILE A 102 -10.00 -2.67 -2.34
CA ILE A 102 -8.73 -3.41 -2.42
C ILE A 102 -7.58 -2.46 -2.16
N TRP A 103 -6.62 -2.88 -1.33
CA TRP A 103 -5.41 -2.12 -1.07
C TRP A 103 -4.18 -2.91 -1.52
N VAL A 104 -3.66 -2.53 -2.69
CA VAL A 104 -2.51 -3.11 -3.38
C VAL A 104 -1.22 -2.68 -2.69
N THR A 105 -0.43 -3.65 -2.23
CA THR A 105 0.73 -3.44 -1.38
C THR A 105 1.59 -4.70 -1.33
N ASN A 106 2.90 -4.55 -1.17
CA ASN A 106 3.78 -5.64 -0.73
C ASN A 106 4.39 -5.33 0.65
N HIS A 107 3.64 -4.56 1.45
CA HIS A 107 4.04 -4.05 2.76
C HIS A 107 5.31 -3.18 2.72
N GLY A 108 5.55 -2.51 1.58
CA GLY A 108 6.75 -1.74 1.34
C GLY A 108 8.02 -2.60 1.23
N GLY A 109 7.90 -3.84 0.75
CA GLY A 109 9.01 -4.79 0.62
C GLY A 109 9.51 -5.32 1.96
N ARG A 110 8.61 -5.53 2.93
CA ARG A 110 8.97 -5.93 4.31
C ARG A 110 8.48 -7.33 4.71
N GLN A 111 7.75 -7.98 3.81
CA GLN A 111 7.11 -9.28 4.04
C GLN A 111 7.75 -10.34 3.12
N ILE A 112 7.08 -10.76 2.05
CA ILE A 112 7.62 -11.74 1.10
C ILE A 112 8.66 -11.06 0.19
N ASP A 113 9.93 -11.41 0.38
CA ASP A 113 11.02 -11.01 -0.52
C ASP A 113 11.05 -11.90 -1.77
N GLY A 114 11.50 -11.36 -2.90
CA GLY A 114 11.42 -12.01 -4.22
C GLY A 114 10.05 -11.95 -4.90
N GLY A 115 9.05 -11.33 -4.25
CA GLY A 115 7.78 -10.98 -4.89
C GLY A 115 7.92 -9.82 -5.88
N PRO A 116 6.89 -9.57 -6.72
CA PRO A 116 6.91 -8.47 -7.67
C PRO A 116 6.94 -7.10 -6.97
N ALA A 117 7.38 -6.08 -7.70
CA ALA A 117 7.17 -4.71 -7.27
C ALA A 117 5.66 -4.42 -7.25
N ALA A 118 5.15 -3.77 -6.20
CA ALA A 118 3.72 -3.56 -6.05
C ALA A 118 3.08 -2.78 -7.22
N PHE A 119 3.84 -1.89 -7.87
CA PHE A 119 3.35 -1.14 -9.03
C PHE A 119 3.12 -2.04 -10.26
N ASP A 120 3.92 -3.10 -10.42
CA ASP A 120 3.75 -4.05 -11.53
C ASP A 120 2.48 -4.91 -11.28
N SER A 121 2.23 -5.28 -10.02
CA SER A 121 1.00 -5.97 -9.60
C SER A 121 -0.27 -5.13 -9.75
N LEU A 122 -0.15 -3.79 -9.71
CA LEU A 122 -1.31 -2.88 -9.68
C LEU A 122 -2.19 -3.02 -10.92
N GLN A 123 -1.60 -3.19 -12.10
CA GLN A 123 -2.34 -3.27 -13.36
C GLN A 123 -3.17 -4.55 -13.43
N GLU A 124 -2.58 -5.71 -13.08
CA GLU A 124 -3.29 -6.97 -12.97
C GLU A 124 -4.42 -6.90 -11.95
N VAL A 125 -4.15 -6.30 -10.77
CA VAL A 125 -5.17 -6.12 -9.74
C VAL A 125 -6.28 -5.19 -10.20
N ALA A 126 -5.97 -4.08 -10.88
CA ALA A 126 -6.97 -3.15 -11.39
C ALA A 126 -7.87 -3.80 -12.46
N GLU A 127 -7.28 -4.57 -13.37
CA GLU A 127 -8.02 -5.38 -14.34
C GLU A 127 -8.88 -6.45 -13.66
N ALA A 128 -8.40 -7.05 -12.58
CA ALA A 128 -9.20 -7.96 -11.79
C ALA A 128 -10.36 -7.23 -11.14
N VAL A 129 -10.13 -6.15 -10.39
CA VAL A 129 -11.20 -5.40 -9.70
C VAL A 129 -12.27 -4.89 -10.67
N ASP A 130 -11.88 -4.49 -11.89
CA ASP A 130 -12.80 -4.01 -12.93
C ASP A 130 -13.77 -2.94 -12.41
N LYS A 131 -13.23 -1.96 -11.67
CA LYS A 131 -13.96 -0.82 -11.08
C LYS A 131 -15.11 -1.19 -10.13
N ARG A 132 -15.24 -2.46 -9.71
CA ARG A 132 -16.28 -2.92 -8.78
C ARG A 132 -16.17 -2.25 -7.40
N VAL A 133 -14.94 -1.97 -6.97
CA VAL A 133 -14.64 -1.29 -5.70
C VAL A 133 -13.43 -0.35 -5.84
N PRO A 134 -13.24 0.61 -4.94
CA PRO A 134 -12.07 1.49 -4.96
C PRO A 134 -10.76 0.74 -4.72
N ILE A 135 -9.69 1.22 -5.36
CA ILE A 135 -8.32 0.71 -5.17
C ILE A 135 -7.45 1.74 -4.43
N VAL A 136 -6.82 1.30 -3.35
CA VAL A 136 -5.71 2.02 -2.70
C VAL A 136 -4.39 1.37 -3.13
N PHE A 137 -3.39 2.17 -3.46
CA PHE A 137 -2.06 1.69 -3.82
C PHE A 137 -0.97 2.23 -2.87
N ASP A 138 0.01 1.41 -2.48
CA ASP A 138 1.20 1.86 -1.77
C ASP A 138 2.49 1.13 -2.21
N SER A 139 3.56 1.21 -1.42
CA SER A 139 4.82 0.46 -1.60
C SER A 139 5.74 1.00 -2.71
N GLY A 140 6.37 2.15 -2.44
CA GLY A 140 7.45 2.70 -3.29
C GLY A 140 7.22 4.13 -3.77
N VAL A 141 6.06 4.70 -3.47
CA VAL A 141 5.71 6.08 -3.85
C VAL A 141 6.61 7.08 -3.13
N ARG A 142 7.26 7.96 -3.89
CA ARG A 142 8.22 8.97 -3.40
C ARG A 142 8.12 10.32 -4.12
N ARG A 143 7.37 10.36 -5.22
CA ARG A 143 7.30 11.49 -6.14
C ARG A 143 5.88 11.69 -6.67
N GLY A 144 5.56 12.90 -7.11
CA GLY A 144 4.30 13.22 -7.79
C GLY A 144 4.06 12.37 -9.04
N GLN A 145 5.10 12.06 -9.82
CA GLN A 145 5.04 11.18 -10.99
C GLN A 145 4.62 9.75 -10.60
N HIS A 146 4.97 9.29 -9.40
CA HIS A 146 4.61 7.94 -8.95
C HIS A 146 3.13 7.89 -8.58
N VAL A 147 2.61 8.95 -7.94
CA VAL A 147 1.16 9.11 -7.68
C VAL A 147 0.41 9.14 -9.00
N PHE A 148 0.87 9.96 -9.96
CA PHE A 148 0.27 10.06 -11.29
C PHE A 148 0.19 8.71 -11.99
N LYS A 149 1.31 7.96 -12.03
CA LYS A 149 1.37 6.64 -12.68
C LYS A 149 0.47 5.61 -11.99
N ALA A 150 0.37 5.64 -10.66
CA ALA A 150 -0.51 4.74 -9.92
C ALA A 150 -1.99 5.01 -10.26
N LEU A 151 -2.40 6.27 -10.26
CA LEU A 151 -3.77 6.66 -10.64
C LEU A 151 -4.08 6.25 -12.09
N ALA A 152 -3.16 6.55 -13.02
CA ALA A 152 -3.28 6.15 -14.43
C ALA A 152 -3.25 4.63 -14.66
N SER A 153 -2.78 3.86 -13.68
CA SER A 153 -2.74 2.38 -13.71
C SER A 153 -3.91 1.73 -12.95
N GLY A 154 -4.91 2.51 -12.53
CA GLY A 154 -6.15 2.01 -11.95
C GLY A 154 -6.30 2.18 -10.44
N ALA A 155 -5.39 2.87 -9.75
CA ALA A 155 -5.62 3.26 -8.36
C ALA A 155 -6.61 4.44 -8.25
N ASP A 156 -7.40 4.47 -7.18
CA ASP A 156 -8.23 5.62 -6.79
C ASP A 156 -7.53 6.50 -5.75
N LEU A 157 -6.75 5.89 -4.87
CA LEU A 157 -5.99 6.55 -3.81
C LEU A 157 -4.58 5.98 -3.73
N VAL A 158 -3.64 6.82 -3.27
CA VAL A 158 -2.25 6.43 -3.09
C VAL A 158 -1.81 6.73 -1.65
N ALA A 159 -1.40 5.70 -0.92
CA ALA A 159 -0.96 5.84 0.46
C ALA A 159 0.56 5.96 0.59
N ILE A 160 1.00 6.83 1.51
CA ILE A 160 2.42 7.17 1.70
C ILE A 160 2.88 6.70 3.09
N GLY A 161 3.87 5.79 3.11
CA GLY A 161 4.45 5.25 4.34
C GLY A 161 5.74 5.96 4.76
N ARG A 162 6.90 5.39 4.41
CA ARG A 162 8.23 5.84 4.86
C ARG A 162 8.48 7.36 4.77
N PRO A 163 8.15 8.08 3.67
CA PRO A 163 8.37 9.53 3.61
C PRO A 163 7.68 10.30 4.75
N VAL A 164 6.46 9.91 5.12
CA VAL A 164 5.70 10.54 6.20
C VAL A 164 6.36 10.29 7.55
N ILE A 165 6.85 9.06 7.80
CA ILE A 165 7.59 8.72 9.03
C ILE A 165 8.90 9.53 9.12
N TYR A 166 9.60 9.73 8.00
CA TYR A 166 10.81 10.55 7.98
C TYR A 166 10.50 12.03 8.22
N GLY A 167 9.44 12.57 7.62
CA GLY A 167 8.97 13.92 7.89
C GLY A 167 8.57 14.11 9.36
N LEU A 168 7.89 13.13 9.93
CA LEU A 168 7.53 13.13 11.36
C LEU A 168 8.78 13.22 12.25
N ALA A 169 9.81 12.44 11.95
CA ALA A 169 11.06 12.45 12.71
C ALA A 169 11.81 13.79 12.59
N LEU A 170 11.73 14.46 11.45
CA LEU A 170 12.45 15.72 11.18
C LEU A 170 11.73 16.97 11.69
N GLY A 171 10.40 16.95 11.80
CA GLY A 171 9.63 18.17 12.09
C GLY A 171 8.27 17.95 12.72
N GLY A 172 8.01 16.78 13.32
CA GLY A 172 6.72 16.48 13.92
C GLY A 172 5.58 16.59 12.91
N SER A 173 4.44 17.15 13.34
CA SER A 173 3.27 17.38 12.48
C SER A 173 3.57 18.32 11.30
N ILE A 174 4.48 19.28 11.47
CA ILE A 174 4.88 20.21 10.39
C ILE A 174 5.63 19.43 9.30
N GLY A 175 6.57 18.57 9.68
CA GLY A 175 7.32 17.75 8.73
C GLY A 175 6.42 16.75 7.98
N VAL A 176 5.43 16.16 8.65
CA VAL A 176 4.40 15.35 7.98
C VAL A 176 3.64 16.17 6.93
N ARG A 177 3.15 17.36 7.30
CA ARG A 177 2.44 18.25 6.38
C ARG A 177 3.30 18.60 5.16
N GLN A 178 4.57 18.97 5.37
CA GLN A 178 5.49 19.35 4.30
C GLN A 178 5.75 18.20 3.30
N VAL A 179 5.79 16.95 3.77
CA VAL A 179 5.91 15.78 2.86
C VAL A 179 4.72 15.71 1.91
N PHE A 180 3.49 15.89 2.40
CA PHE A 180 2.29 15.89 1.55
C PHE A 180 2.22 17.12 0.66
N GLU A 181 2.56 18.31 1.16
CA GLU A 181 2.62 19.54 0.36
C GLU A 181 3.58 19.37 -0.82
N HIS A 182 4.78 18.83 -0.58
CA HIS A 182 5.79 18.58 -1.60
C HIS A 182 5.33 17.58 -2.67
N ILE A 183 4.78 16.43 -2.26
CA ILE A 183 4.26 15.42 -3.22
C ILE A 183 3.09 16.00 -4.03
N ASN A 184 2.22 16.81 -3.40
CA ASN A 184 1.11 17.46 -4.09
C ASN A 184 1.59 18.52 -5.09
N GLU A 185 2.65 19.28 -4.76
CA GLU A 185 3.27 20.22 -5.69
C GLU A 185 3.87 19.50 -6.90
N GLU A 186 4.65 18.45 -6.68
CA GLU A 186 5.17 17.62 -7.78
C GLU A 186 4.04 17.04 -8.64
N LEU A 187 2.96 16.53 -8.02
CA LEU A 187 1.81 15.99 -8.75
C LEU A 187 1.17 17.07 -9.63
N ARG A 188 0.97 18.29 -9.11
CA ARG A 188 0.44 19.42 -9.89
C ARG A 188 1.34 19.77 -11.08
N THR A 189 2.66 19.76 -10.90
CA THR A 189 3.61 19.96 -12.00
C THR A 189 3.44 18.88 -13.06
N VAL A 190 3.35 17.60 -12.67
CA VAL A 190 3.16 16.50 -13.61
C VAL A 190 1.84 16.64 -14.35
N MET A 191 0.74 16.91 -13.63
CA MET A 191 -0.60 17.15 -14.19
C MET A 191 -0.59 18.25 -15.25
N GLN A 192 0.07 19.38 -14.96
CA GLN A 192 0.17 20.50 -15.88
C GLN A 192 0.96 20.12 -17.16
N LEU A 193 2.06 19.39 -17.01
CA LEU A 193 2.92 18.99 -18.13
C LEU A 193 2.32 17.83 -18.95
N SER A 194 1.46 17.00 -18.35
CA SER A 194 0.72 15.93 -19.03
C SER A 194 -0.61 16.38 -19.61
N GLY A 195 -1.02 17.64 -19.38
CA GLY A 195 -2.29 18.17 -19.87
C GLY A 195 -3.52 17.54 -19.20
N THR A 196 -3.43 17.17 -17.93
CA THR A 196 -4.55 16.58 -17.15
C THR A 196 -4.99 17.54 -16.05
N GLN A 197 -6.13 18.20 -16.21
CA GLN A 197 -6.66 19.21 -15.29
C GLN A 197 -7.24 18.60 -14.01
N THR A 198 -7.76 17.37 -14.09
CA THR A 198 -8.44 16.68 -13.00
C THR A 198 -7.84 15.31 -12.69
N ILE A 199 -8.10 14.77 -11.50
CA ILE A 199 -7.68 13.42 -11.11
C ILE A 199 -8.29 12.36 -12.04
N GLU A 200 -9.53 12.54 -12.48
CA GLU A 200 -10.19 11.62 -13.41
C GLU A 200 -9.50 11.60 -14.79
N GLU A 201 -8.98 12.74 -15.26
CA GLU A 201 -8.15 12.76 -16.47
C GLU A 201 -6.84 11.99 -16.29
N ILE A 202 -6.24 11.99 -15.09
CA ILE A 202 -5.07 11.14 -14.79
C ILE A 202 -5.44 9.67 -14.90
N LYS A 203 -6.59 9.25 -14.33
CA LYS A 203 -7.05 7.85 -14.37
C LYS A 203 -7.31 7.35 -15.79
N HIS A 204 -7.59 8.24 -16.73
CA HIS A 204 -7.75 7.92 -18.16
C HIS A 204 -6.47 8.11 -18.98
N PHE A 205 -5.39 8.57 -18.38
CA PHE A 205 -4.14 8.80 -19.06
C PHE A 205 -3.48 7.49 -19.49
N LYS A 206 -3.17 7.35 -20.78
CA LYS A 206 -2.49 6.16 -21.31
C LYS A 206 -0.98 6.28 -21.10
N LEU A 207 -0.44 5.53 -20.14
CA LEU A 207 1.00 5.39 -19.96
C LEU A 207 1.61 4.65 -21.16
N ARG A 208 2.76 5.13 -21.64
CA ARG A 208 3.55 4.40 -22.62
C ARG A 208 4.30 3.27 -21.93
N HIS A 209 4.09 2.04 -22.38
CA HIS A 209 4.90 0.90 -21.97
C HIS A 209 6.34 1.09 -22.47
N ASN A 210 7.31 0.91 -21.59
CA ASN A 210 8.73 0.95 -21.93
C ASN A 210 9.30 -0.48 -21.82
N PRO A 211 9.40 -1.24 -22.93
CA PRO A 211 9.90 -2.61 -22.91
C PRO A 211 11.44 -2.69 -22.80
N TYR A 212 12.11 -1.61 -22.37
CA TYR A 212 13.57 -1.55 -22.33
C TYR A 212 14.13 -2.79 -21.64
N ASN A 213 14.84 -3.59 -22.44
CA ASN A 213 15.54 -4.77 -21.99
C ASN A 213 17.05 -4.47 -22.09
N PRO A 214 17.78 -4.36 -20.95
CA PRO A 214 19.20 -4.04 -20.93
C PRO A 214 20.08 -5.14 -21.55
N THR A 215 19.50 -6.28 -21.96
CA THR A 215 20.22 -7.41 -22.58
C THR A 215 20.17 -7.42 -24.11
N PHE A 216 19.54 -6.45 -24.78
CA PHE A 216 19.72 -6.31 -26.23
C PHE A 216 21.08 -5.67 -26.54
N PRO A 217 21.90 -6.25 -27.44
CA PRO A 217 23.07 -5.57 -27.94
C PRO A 217 22.56 -4.34 -28.70
N VAL A 218 22.78 -3.15 -28.14
CA VAL A 218 22.56 -1.91 -28.89
C VAL A 218 23.62 -1.92 -29.98
N ASP A 219 23.21 -2.09 -31.25
CA ASP A 219 24.10 -1.78 -32.35
C ASP A 219 24.41 -0.28 -32.26
N PRO A 220 25.68 0.13 -32.09
CA PRO A 220 26.04 1.54 -32.00
C PRO A 220 25.55 2.38 -33.19
N ARG A 221 25.20 1.74 -34.32
CA ARG A 221 24.63 2.38 -35.51
C ARG A 221 23.17 2.81 -35.36
N ASP A 222 22.44 2.26 -34.39
CA ASP A 222 21.03 2.61 -34.12
C ASP A 222 20.89 3.85 -33.23
N LEU A 223 21.99 4.35 -32.66
CA LEU A 223 22.06 5.63 -31.98
C LEU A 223 22.18 6.77 -32.99
N LYS A 224 21.14 6.98 -33.80
CA LYS A 224 20.98 8.27 -34.50
C LYS A 224 20.39 9.27 -33.51
N LEU A 225 21.26 10.11 -32.97
CA LEU A 225 20.87 11.40 -32.41
C LEU A 225 20.25 12.21 -33.55
N TYR A 226 18.92 12.37 -33.53
CA TYR A 226 18.25 13.46 -34.23
C TYR A 226 18.13 14.64 -33.26
#